data_AF-A0A7V8E8F7-F1
#
_entry.id   AF-A0A7V8E8F7-F1
#
_cell.length_a   1.000
_cell.length_b   1.000
_cell.length_c   1.000
_cell.angle_alpha   90.00
_cell.angle_beta   90.00
_cell.angle_gamma   90.00
#
_symmetry.space_group_name_H-M   'P 1'
#
loop_
_entity.id
_entity.type
_entity.pdbx_description
1 polymer ?
#
loop_
_entity_poly.entity_id
_entity_poly.type
_entity_poly.pdbx_seq_one_letter_code
_entity_poly.pdbx_strand_id
1 'polypeptide(L)'
;MTPPTDDLTLDELCQDATRLLQKHGLLDAQTDGRVSDAPDARTVRYYTTMGLVDRPRIVDREARYGWRQVLQVLTIKALQHQGRPLLQIQKLLYGRSEAELESVLRGVTERPQQRRPAVKTVTVREVVLEPGLRLLVEDGFAASDADSLVARFRAAVAALSASNGGSPS
;
A
#
# COMPACT_ATOMS: atom_id res chain seq x y z
N MET A 1 -8.60 24.29 2.28
CA MET A 1 -9.18 23.54 1.15
C MET A 1 -10.57 24.12 0.95
N THR A 2 -10.85 24.80 -0.16
CA THR A 2 -12.20 25.36 -0.37
C THR A 2 -13.16 24.18 -0.47
N PRO A 3 -14.19 24.07 0.40
CA PRO A 3 -15.14 22.98 0.31
C PRO A 3 -15.91 23.15 -1.02
N PRO A 4 -15.85 22.19 -1.95
CA PRO A 4 -16.57 22.29 -3.19
C PRO A 4 -18.01 21.82 -3.01
N THR A 5 -18.82 22.22 -3.96
CA THR A 5 -20.25 22.02 -4.14
C THR A 5 -20.77 20.66 -3.70
N ASP A 6 -21.91 20.66 -3.04
CA ASP A 6 -22.59 19.48 -2.50
C ASP A 6 -23.58 18.87 -3.52
N ASP A 7 -23.22 18.86 -4.80
CA ASP A 7 -24.15 18.45 -5.87
C ASP A 7 -23.46 17.95 -7.15
N LEU A 8 -22.37 17.22 -6.99
CA LEU A 8 -21.55 16.69 -8.08
C LEU A 8 -22.25 15.50 -8.76
N THR A 9 -22.12 15.41 -10.07
CA THR A 9 -22.34 14.17 -10.83
C THR A 9 -21.24 13.14 -10.52
N LEU A 10 -21.45 11.89 -10.92
CA LEU A 10 -20.44 10.84 -10.78
C LEU A 10 -19.13 11.20 -11.50
N ASP A 11 -19.23 11.79 -12.69
CA ASP A 11 -18.07 12.15 -13.51
C ASP A 11 -17.30 13.32 -12.87
N GLU A 12 -18.00 14.33 -12.37
CA GLU A 12 -17.39 15.45 -11.64
C GLU A 12 -16.69 14.98 -10.36
N LEU A 13 -17.29 14.05 -9.61
CA LEU A 13 -16.63 13.44 -8.46
C LEU A 13 -15.34 12.72 -8.87
N CYS A 14 -15.35 11.97 -9.97
CA CYS A 14 -14.15 11.28 -10.47
C CYS A 14 -13.07 12.28 -10.89
N GLN A 15 -13.46 13.36 -11.58
CA GLN A 15 -12.56 14.44 -12.00
C GLN A 15 -11.94 15.15 -10.79
N ASP A 16 -12.75 15.47 -9.78
CA ASP A 16 -12.27 16.13 -8.57
C ASP A 16 -11.33 15.25 -7.76
N ALA A 17 -11.69 13.97 -7.57
CA ALA A 17 -10.80 13.01 -6.91
C ALA A 17 -9.48 12.85 -7.67
N THR A 18 -9.52 12.76 -9.00
CA THR A 18 -8.34 12.67 -9.86
C THR A 18 -7.45 13.91 -9.73
N ARG A 19 -8.04 15.10 -9.83
CA ARG A 19 -7.34 16.38 -9.68
C ARG A 19 -6.66 16.50 -8.32
N LEU A 20 -7.32 16.05 -7.26
CA LEU A 20 -6.76 16.06 -5.91
C LEU A 20 -5.63 15.03 -5.75
N LEU A 21 -5.78 13.82 -6.30
CA LEU A 21 -4.71 12.83 -6.32
C LEU A 21 -3.47 13.37 -7.03
N GLN A 22 -3.63 14.02 -8.18
CA GLN A 22 -2.55 14.66 -8.92
C GLN A 22 -1.89 15.77 -8.10
N LYS A 23 -2.69 16.64 -7.45
CA LYS A 23 -2.17 17.69 -6.56
C LYS A 23 -1.31 17.14 -5.43
N HIS A 24 -1.63 15.95 -4.94
CA HIS A 24 -0.87 15.26 -3.89
C HIS A 24 0.27 14.38 -4.43
N GLY A 25 0.52 14.35 -5.75
CA GLY A 25 1.56 13.53 -6.37
C GLY A 25 1.27 12.02 -6.34
N LEU A 26 0.01 11.63 -6.16
CA LEU A 26 -0.42 10.24 -6.01
C LEU A 26 -0.90 9.59 -7.32
N LEU A 27 -0.97 10.36 -8.42
CA LEU A 27 -1.36 9.84 -9.75
C LEU A 27 -0.21 9.11 -10.47
N ASP A 28 1.03 9.61 -10.33
CA ASP A 28 2.20 9.19 -11.13
C ASP A 28 3.21 8.31 -10.37
N ALA A 29 2.91 7.96 -9.11
CA ALA A 29 3.89 7.34 -8.22
C ALA A 29 4.15 5.84 -8.48
N GLN A 30 3.95 5.37 -9.71
CA GLN A 30 4.23 3.99 -10.12
C GLN A 30 4.89 3.91 -11.51
N THR A 31 6.22 4.00 -11.52
CA THR A 31 7.06 3.64 -12.67
C THR A 31 7.22 2.10 -12.83
N ASP A 32 6.57 1.29 -11.98
CA ASP A 32 6.72 -0.18 -11.89
C ASP A 32 5.51 -0.98 -12.44
N GLY A 33 4.70 -0.40 -13.33
CA GLY A 33 3.72 -1.14 -14.13
C GLY A 33 2.50 -1.71 -13.37
N ARG A 34 2.20 -1.23 -12.16
CA ARG A 34 1.05 -1.68 -11.34
C ARG A 34 -0.07 -0.65 -11.20
N VAL A 35 -0.40 0.05 -12.27
CA VAL A 35 -1.64 0.84 -12.47
C VAL A 35 -2.22 1.51 -11.21
N SER A 36 -1.89 2.79 -10.99
CA SER A 36 -2.78 3.69 -10.26
C SER A 36 -3.72 4.36 -11.26
N ASP A 37 -4.73 3.61 -11.72
CA ASP A 37 -5.79 4.19 -12.55
C ASP A 37 -6.45 5.33 -11.76
N ALA A 38 -6.59 6.50 -12.38
CA ALA A 38 -7.49 7.52 -11.86
C ALA A 38 -8.85 6.89 -11.51
N PRO A 39 -9.51 7.29 -10.40
CA PRO A 39 -10.81 6.75 -10.07
C PRO A 39 -11.79 7.00 -11.22
N ASP A 40 -12.44 5.94 -11.69
CA ASP A 40 -13.47 5.99 -12.71
C ASP A 40 -14.87 5.67 -12.13
N ALA A 41 -15.90 5.87 -12.94
CA ALA A 41 -17.28 5.62 -12.55
C ALA A 41 -17.51 4.17 -12.05
N ARG A 42 -16.83 3.19 -12.66
CA ARG A 42 -16.92 1.78 -12.25
C ARG A 42 -16.37 1.56 -10.85
N THR A 43 -15.19 2.13 -10.58
CA THR A 43 -14.50 2.05 -9.28
C THR A 43 -15.34 2.67 -8.18
N VAL A 44 -15.89 3.87 -8.43
CA VAL A 44 -16.73 4.56 -7.43
C VAL A 44 -17.99 3.76 -7.13
N ARG A 45 -18.70 3.25 -8.15
CA ARG A 45 -19.89 2.39 -7.94
C ARG A 45 -19.57 1.10 -7.18
N TYR A 46 -18.41 0.51 -7.45
CA TYR A 46 -17.93 -0.65 -6.72
C TYR A 46 -17.70 -0.31 -5.24
N TYR A 47 -17.04 0.82 -4.94
CA TYR A 47 -16.85 1.27 -3.56
C TYR A 47 -18.17 1.61 -2.86
N THR A 48 -19.13 2.23 -3.55
CA THR A 48 -20.47 2.46 -3.00
C THR A 48 -21.18 1.14 -2.68
N THR A 49 -21.10 0.14 -3.56
CA THR A 49 -21.70 -1.18 -3.34
C THR A 49 -21.13 -1.88 -2.11
N MET A 50 -19.82 -1.74 -1.87
CA MET A 50 -19.15 -2.31 -0.68
C MET A 50 -19.31 -1.47 0.59
N GLY A 51 -19.98 -0.32 0.52
CA GLY A 51 -20.12 0.59 1.67
C GLY A 51 -18.83 1.30 2.08
N LEU A 52 -17.88 1.45 1.16
CA LEU A 52 -16.65 2.22 1.35
C LEU A 52 -16.84 3.72 1.04
N VAL A 53 -17.76 4.02 0.13
CA VAL A 53 -18.19 5.36 -0.21
C VAL A 53 -19.68 5.46 0.13
N ASP A 54 -20.07 6.57 0.73
CA ASP A 54 -21.45 6.81 1.13
C ASP A 54 -22.35 6.83 -0.11
N ARG A 55 -23.58 6.36 0.05
CA ARG A 55 -24.55 6.35 -1.05
C ARG A 55 -24.80 7.79 -1.53
N PRO A 56 -24.94 8.01 -2.85
CA PRO A 56 -25.30 9.32 -3.37
C PRO A 56 -26.71 9.71 -2.93
N ARG A 57 -26.96 11.02 -2.91
CA ARG A 57 -28.32 11.56 -2.86
C ARG A 57 -28.96 11.38 -4.23
N ILE A 58 -30.27 11.13 -4.28
CA ILE A 58 -31.00 11.10 -5.55
C ILE A 58 -31.80 12.39 -5.66
N VAL A 59 -31.50 13.20 -6.68
CA VAL A 59 -32.18 14.47 -6.99
C VAL A 59 -32.67 14.39 -8.42
N ASP A 60 -33.98 14.55 -8.64
CA ASP A 60 -34.60 14.46 -9.98
C ASP A 60 -34.20 13.20 -10.78
N ARG A 61 -34.07 12.06 -10.08
CA ARG A 61 -33.66 10.74 -10.61
C ARG A 61 -32.18 10.64 -11.00
N GLU A 62 -31.39 11.64 -10.67
CA GLU A 62 -29.93 11.65 -10.87
C GLU A 62 -29.20 11.45 -9.54
N ALA A 63 -28.08 10.72 -9.60
CA ALA A 63 -27.21 10.51 -8.44
C ALA A 63 -26.28 11.71 -8.25
N ARG A 64 -26.39 12.33 -7.06
CA ARG A 64 -25.62 13.49 -6.64
C ARG A 64 -24.70 13.15 -5.49
N TYR A 65 -23.47 13.62 -5.58
CA TYR A 65 -22.39 13.38 -4.66
C TYR A 65 -21.93 14.71 -4.04
N GLY A 66 -21.50 14.67 -2.79
CA GLY A 66 -20.95 15.81 -2.09
C GLY A 66 -19.45 15.65 -1.83
N TRP A 67 -18.92 16.64 -1.11
CA TRP A 67 -17.49 16.70 -0.80
C TRP A 67 -17.00 15.47 -0.02
N ARG A 68 -17.85 14.96 0.88
CA ARG A 68 -17.56 13.75 1.65
C ARG A 68 -17.20 12.56 0.77
N GLN A 69 -17.96 12.30 -0.29
CA GLN A 69 -17.68 11.17 -1.18
C GLN A 69 -16.38 11.39 -1.96
N VAL A 70 -16.05 12.63 -2.33
CA VAL A 70 -14.74 12.97 -2.91
C VAL A 70 -13.62 12.62 -1.94
N LEU A 71 -13.73 13.03 -0.67
CA LEU A 71 -12.75 12.69 0.37
C LEU A 71 -12.62 11.18 0.60
N GLN A 72 -13.72 10.44 0.59
CA GLN A 72 -13.69 8.99 0.73
C GLN A 72 -12.91 8.34 -0.43
N VAL A 73 -13.24 8.68 -1.69
CA VAL A 73 -12.55 8.14 -2.87
C VAL A 73 -11.07 8.51 -2.84
N LEU A 74 -10.76 9.77 -2.58
CA LEU A 74 -9.39 10.27 -2.48
C LEU A 74 -8.58 9.53 -1.42
N THR A 75 -9.15 9.35 -0.22
CA THR A 75 -8.49 8.67 0.90
C THR A 75 -8.30 7.18 0.64
N ILE A 76 -9.29 6.50 0.03
CA ILE A 76 -9.18 5.10 -0.38
C ILE A 76 -8.00 4.93 -1.36
N LYS A 77 -7.94 5.75 -2.41
CA LYS A 77 -6.87 5.68 -3.42
C LYS A 77 -5.50 5.98 -2.81
N ALA A 78 -5.41 6.97 -1.93
CA ALA A 78 -4.17 7.28 -1.20
C ALA A 78 -3.69 6.10 -0.32
N LEU A 79 -4.60 5.41 0.37
CA LEU A 79 -4.27 4.23 1.19
C LEU A 79 -3.93 3.00 0.34
N GLN A 80 -4.60 2.81 -0.80
CA GLN A 80 -4.25 1.77 -1.77
C GLN A 80 -2.85 1.99 -2.35
N HIS A 81 -2.45 3.25 -2.55
CA HIS A 81 -1.09 3.60 -2.96
C HIS A 81 -0.04 3.13 -1.95
N GLN A 82 -0.37 3.08 -0.65
CA GLN A 82 0.49 2.49 0.39
C GLN A 82 0.45 0.95 0.42
N GLY A 83 -0.26 0.29 -0.51
CA GLY A 83 -0.39 -1.16 -0.57
C GLY A 83 -1.30 -1.74 0.52
N ARG A 84 -2.22 -0.95 1.08
CA ARG A 84 -3.20 -1.43 2.07
C ARG A 84 -4.31 -2.22 1.37
N PRO A 85 -4.68 -3.42 1.85
CA PRO A 85 -5.78 -4.19 1.30
C PRO A 85 -7.11 -3.50 1.59
N LEU A 86 -8.06 -3.67 0.67
CA LEU A 86 -9.34 -2.97 0.68
C LEU A 86 -10.15 -3.20 1.97
N LEU A 87 -10.11 -4.42 2.53
CA LEU A 87 -10.77 -4.75 3.80
C LEU A 87 -10.19 -3.95 4.99
N GLN A 88 -8.88 -3.70 4.99
CA GLN A 88 -8.26 -2.87 6.03
C GLN A 88 -8.64 -1.40 5.85
N ILE A 89 -8.73 -0.93 4.61
CA ILE A 89 -9.20 0.43 4.29
C ILE A 89 -10.64 0.61 4.79
N GLN A 90 -11.52 -0.36 4.55
CA GLN A 90 -12.91 -0.31 5.02
C GLN A 90 -12.99 -0.15 6.54
N LYS A 91 -12.26 -0.97 7.30
CA LYS A 91 -12.20 -0.87 8.76
C LYS A 91 -11.63 0.47 9.24
N LEU A 92 -10.64 1.02 8.53
CA LEU A 92 -10.00 2.28 8.90
C LEU A 92 -10.93 3.47 8.68
N LEU A 93 -11.71 3.48 7.60
CA LEU A 93 -12.53 4.63 7.20
C LEU A 93 -13.97 4.58 7.73
N TYR A 94 -14.41 3.42 8.22
CA TYR A 94 -15.76 3.24 8.72
C TYR A 94 -16.13 4.28 9.79
N GLY A 95 -17.24 5.00 9.57
CA GLY A 95 -17.77 5.98 10.51
C GLY A 95 -16.99 7.30 10.63
N ARG A 96 -15.89 7.50 9.89
CA ARG A 96 -15.09 8.73 9.99
C ARG A 96 -15.81 9.95 9.41
N SER A 97 -15.76 11.06 10.12
CA SER A 97 -16.14 12.40 9.66
C SER A 97 -15.21 12.91 8.55
N GLU A 98 -15.61 13.98 7.86
CA GLU A 98 -14.77 14.63 6.83
C GLU A 98 -13.42 15.07 7.39
N ALA A 99 -13.41 15.72 8.57
CA ALA A 99 -12.19 16.16 9.23
C ALA A 99 -11.23 15.00 9.54
N GLU A 100 -11.77 13.84 9.94
CA GLU A 100 -10.98 12.63 10.18
C GLU A 100 -10.46 12.01 8.88
N LEU A 101 -11.25 12.01 7.80
CA LEU A 101 -10.78 11.57 6.48
C LEU A 101 -9.63 12.46 5.99
N GLU A 102 -9.76 13.76 6.12
CA GLU A 102 -8.68 14.70 5.79
C GLU A 102 -7.44 14.48 6.66
N SER A 103 -7.62 14.18 7.95
CA SER A 103 -6.49 13.86 8.83
C SER A 103 -5.77 12.59 8.41
N VAL A 104 -6.50 11.56 7.96
CA VAL A 104 -5.90 10.33 7.43
C VAL A 104 -5.15 10.65 6.13
N LEU A 105 -5.76 11.41 5.22
CA LEU A 105 -5.15 11.81 3.96
C LEU A 105 -3.86 12.63 4.17
N ARG A 106 -3.86 13.59 5.11
CA ARG A 106 -2.64 14.31 5.53
C ARG A 106 -1.57 13.34 6.01
N GLY A 107 -1.92 12.41 6.91
CA GLY A 107 -0.97 11.40 7.38
C GLY A 107 -0.40 10.48 6.28
N VAL A 108 -1.14 10.24 5.20
CA VAL A 108 -0.68 9.48 4.03
C VAL A 108 0.24 10.31 3.13
N THR A 109 -0.08 11.58 2.93
CA THR A 109 0.63 12.48 2.00
C THR A 109 1.87 13.12 2.62
N GLU A 110 1.87 13.36 3.94
CA GLU A 110 3.00 13.92 4.71
C GLU A 110 4.03 12.87 5.11
N ARG A 111 3.70 11.57 5.03
CA ARG A 111 4.65 10.46 5.22
C ARG A 111 5.03 9.86 3.86
N PRO A 112 5.91 10.49 3.08
CA PRO A 112 6.43 9.85 1.90
C PRO A 112 7.28 8.65 2.35
N GLN A 113 6.87 7.45 1.93
CA GLN A 113 7.72 6.27 1.82
C GLN A 113 8.12 5.56 3.13
N GLN A 114 7.17 4.86 3.76
CA GLN A 114 7.44 3.45 3.99
C GLN A 114 7.01 2.72 2.72
N ARG A 115 7.84 2.81 1.67
CA ARG A 115 7.80 1.84 0.58
C ARG A 115 7.93 0.50 1.29
N ARG A 116 6.84 -0.28 1.40
CA ARG A 116 7.01 -1.73 1.33
C ARG A 116 7.96 -1.91 0.16
N PRO A 117 9.16 -2.50 0.33
CA PRO A 117 9.93 -2.82 -0.84
C PRO A 117 8.94 -3.57 -1.73
N ALA A 118 8.78 -3.08 -2.96
CA ALA A 118 8.29 -3.96 -4.01
C ALA A 118 9.04 -5.25 -3.74
N VAL A 119 8.32 -6.34 -3.46
CA VAL A 119 8.95 -7.65 -3.38
C VAL A 119 9.61 -7.76 -4.73
N LYS A 120 10.90 -7.37 -4.82
CA LYS A 120 11.80 -7.89 -5.81
C LYS A 120 11.58 -9.38 -5.57
N THR A 121 11.02 -10.05 -6.55
CA THR A 121 11.17 -11.49 -6.66
C THR A 121 12.66 -11.70 -6.77
N VAL A 122 13.33 -11.68 -5.61
CA VAL A 122 14.68 -12.14 -5.45
C VAL A 122 14.52 -13.62 -5.68
N THR A 123 14.81 -14.04 -6.89
CA THR A 123 14.97 -15.47 -7.16
C THR A 123 16.15 -15.88 -6.29
N VAL A 124 15.89 -16.70 -5.27
CA VAL A 124 16.93 -17.17 -4.36
C VAL A 124 17.33 -18.57 -4.80
N ARG A 125 18.63 -18.81 -4.85
CA ARG A 125 19.19 -20.15 -4.91
C ARG A 125 19.22 -20.72 -3.51
N GLU A 126 18.47 -21.79 -3.30
CA GLU A 126 18.53 -22.59 -2.09
C GLU A 126 19.62 -23.65 -2.22
N VAL A 127 20.57 -23.67 -1.28
CA VAL A 127 21.59 -24.71 -1.15
C VAL A 127 21.39 -25.41 0.18
N VAL A 128 20.97 -26.68 0.13
CA VAL A 128 20.86 -27.52 1.33
C VAL A 128 22.27 -27.95 1.73
N LEU A 129 22.67 -27.61 2.96
CA LEU A 129 23.98 -27.98 3.49
C LEU A 129 23.91 -29.31 4.23
N GLU A 130 22.89 -29.48 5.08
CA GLU A 130 22.58 -30.69 5.85
C GLU A 130 21.05 -30.72 6.07
N PRO A 131 20.44 -31.86 6.46
CA PRO A 131 19.04 -31.91 6.84
C PRO A 131 18.72 -30.89 7.94
N GLY A 132 17.91 -29.88 7.61
CA GLY A 132 17.54 -28.79 8.53
C GLY A 132 18.41 -27.53 8.44
N LEU A 133 19.52 -27.53 7.70
CA LEU A 133 20.37 -26.36 7.45
C LEU A 133 20.36 -25.97 5.96
N ARG A 134 19.85 -24.78 5.66
CA ARG A 134 19.70 -24.26 4.29
C ARG A 134 20.41 -22.91 4.16
N LEU A 135 21.14 -22.73 3.08
CA LEU A 135 21.73 -21.45 2.68
C LEU A 135 20.87 -20.86 1.56
N LEU A 136 20.42 -19.62 1.75
CA LEU A 136 19.68 -18.86 0.76
C LEU A 136 20.59 -17.79 0.18
N VAL A 137 20.72 -17.76 -1.15
CA VAL A 137 21.57 -16.81 -1.87
C VAL A 137 20.76 -16.12 -2.94
N GLU A 138 20.80 -14.79 -3.01
CA GLU A 138 20.10 -14.05 -4.07
C GLU A 138 20.69 -14.38 -5.46
N ASP A 139 19.85 -14.51 -6.48
CA ASP A 139 20.32 -14.68 -7.86
C ASP A 139 21.04 -13.42 -8.32
N GLY A 140 22.30 -13.60 -8.72
CA GLY A 140 23.23 -12.52 -9.04
C GLY A 140 24.18 -12.15 -7.91
N PHE A 141 24.06 -12.75 -6.72
CA PHE A 141 25.07 -12.61 -5.68
C PHE A 141 26.39 -13.24 -6.16
N ALA A 142 27.42 -12.41 -6.24
CA ALA A 142 28.80 -12.81 -6.43
C ALA A 142 29.61 -12.26 -5.26
N ALA A 143 30.32 -13.14 -4.55
CA ALA A 143 31.23 -12.71 -3.51
C ALA A 143 32.34 -11.85 -4.14
N SER A 144 32.51 -10.63 -3.65
CA SER A 144 33.64 -9.77 -4.03
C SER A 144 34.99 -10.36 -3.57
N ASP A 145 34.96 -11.10 -2.47
CA ASP A 145 36.08 -11.87 -1.91
C ASP A 145 35.55 -13.20 -1.33
N ALA A 146 35.98 -14.30 -1.93
CA ALA A 146 35.56 -15.64 -1.52
C ALA A 146 36.12 -16.04 -0.15
N ASP A 147 37.37 -15.67 0.16
CA ASP A 147 38.04 -16.10 1.39
C ASP A 147 37.41 -15.41 2.61
N SER A 148 37.15 -14.10 2.50
CA SER A 148 36.43 -13.34 3.55
C SER A 148 34.98 -13.81 3.73
N LEU A 149 34.31 -14.30 2.67
CA LEU A 149 32.98 -14.89 2.79
C LEU A 149 33.03 -16.21 3.55
N VAL A 150 33.99 -17.09 3.21
CA VAL A 150 34.18 -18.38 3.90
C VAL A 150 34.52 -18.17 5.37
N ALA A 151 35.38 -17.20 5.70
CA ALA A 151 35.72 -16.87 7.09
C ALA A 151 34.50 -16.45 7.90
N ARG A 152 33.65 -15.56 7.35
CA ARG A 152 32.39 -15.14 7.98
C ARG A 152 31.40 -16.29 8.14
N PHE A 153 31.29 -17.15 7.13
CA PHE A 153 30.42 -18.32 7.19
C PHE A 153 30.87 -19.30 8.30
N ARG A 154 32.17 -19.60 8.39
CA ARG A 154 32.73 -20.44 9.47
C ARG A 154 32.44 -19.86 10.86
N ALA A 155 32.58 -18.55 11.03
CA ALA A 155 32.27 -17.87 12.28
C ALA A 155 30.77 -17.99 12.65
N ALA A 156 29.88 -17.84 11.67
CA ALA A 156 28.44 -17.99 11.88
C ALA A 156 28.06 -19.41 12.31
N VAL A 157 28.62 -20.44 11.66
CA VAL A 157 28.40 -21.84 12.05
C VAL A 157 28.92 -22.12 13.47
N ALA A 158 30.11 -21.60 13.82
CA ALA A 158 30.64 -21.74 15.17
C ALA A 158 29.72 -21.09 16.24
N ALA A 159 29.12 -19.93 15.93
CA ALA A 159 28.18 -19.27 16.82
C ALA A 159 26.89 -20.07 17.03
N LEU A 160 26.38 -20.75 15.99
CA LEU A 160 25.21 -21.63 16.12
C LEU A 160 25.49 -22.78 17.10
N SER A 161 26.66 -23.42 17.01
CA SER A 161 27.07 -24.48 17.94
C SER A 161 27.22 -23.98 19.38
N ALA A 162 27.64 -22.74 19.59
CA ALA A 162 27.77 -22.14 20.92
C ALA A 162 26.40 -21.85 21.58
N SER A 163 25.36 -21.60 20.79
CA SER A 163 24.01 -21.29 21.28
C SER A 163 23.18 -22.51 21.71
N ASN A 164 23.56 -23.72 21.30
CA ASN A 164 22.90 -24.97 21.68
C ASN A 164 23.39 -25.58 23.02
N GLY A 165 24.29 -24.89 23.74
CA GLY A 165 24.85 -25.33 25.03
C GLY A 165 23.98 -25.05 26.27
N GLY A 166 22.66 -25.07 26.15
CA GLY A 166 21.71 -24.73 27.21
C GLY A 166 21.14 -25.94 27.98
N SER A 167 21.92 -26.41 28.96
CA SER A 167 21.59 -27.25 30.13
C SER A 167 21.14 -28.73 29.94
N PRO A 168 21.85 -29.68 30.60
CA PRO A 168 21.38 -31.03 30.86
C PRO A 168 20.53 -31.07 32.15
N SER A 169 19.57 -31.98 32.22
CA SER A 169 19.02 -32.53 33.46
C SER A 169 18.68 -34.00 33.23
#